data_AF-A0AA91GPL3-F1
#
_entry.id   AF-A0AA91GPL3-F1
#
_cell.length_a   1.000
_cell.length_b   1.000
_cell.length_c   1.000
_cell.angle_alpha   90.00
_cell.angle_beta   90.00
_cell.angle_gamma   90.00
#
_symmetry.space_group_name_H-M   'P 1'
#
loop_
_entity.id
_entity.type
_entity.pdbx_description
1 polymer ?
#
loop_
_entity_poly.entity_id
_entity_poly.type
_entity_poly.pdbx_seq_one_letter_code
_entity_poly.pdbx_strand_id
1 'polypeptide(L)'
;MYELYKRAMPSLVKDGKVADTGVVIGSLAWREFLEGNSSFRYETADHGGYTATKQNDYWYASRKSQGKLYRKYIGTTGELNINQLDTAAIALVEMIGQSPVKEKPASLPAEGNNEELQKKVEYLTQEVERLKSGLQEIEQLKAELAELRGKLAA
;
A
#
# COMPACT_ATOMS: atom_id res chain seq x y z
N MET A 1 -18.20 -37.00 -13.11
CA MET A 1 -18.50 -35.75 -12.38
C MET A 1 -17.20 -35.24 -11.77
N TYR A 2 -16.46 -34.37 -12.48
CA TYR A 2 -15.29 -33.62 -11.97
C TYR A 2 -15.21 -32.30 -12.76
N GLU A 3 -16.25 -31.50 -12.67
CA GLU A 3 -16.15 -30.07 -13.00
C GLU A 3 -15.77 -29.37 -11.71
N LEU A 4 -14.65 -28.62 -11.73
CA LEU A 4 -14.30 -27.48 -10.87
C LEU A 4 -12.78 -27.39 -10.78
N TYR A 5 -12.15 -26.62 -11.67
CA TYR A 5 -11.03 -25.72 -11.36
C TYR A 5 -10.67 -24.90 -12.60
N LYS A 6 -11.66 -24.23 -13.18
CA LYS A 6 -11.40 -23.03 -13.99
C LYS A 6 -11.14 -21.89 -13.00
N ARG A 7 -10.08 -21.98 -12.19
CA ARG A 7 -9.54 -20.80 -11.52
C ARG A 7 -9.00 -19.95 -12.66
N ALA A 8 -9.77 -18.94 -13.08
CA ALA A 8 -9.23 -17.89 -13.93
C ALA A 8 -7.90 -17.46 -13.31
N MET A 9 -6.81 -17.50 -14.09
CA MET A 9 -5.53 -17.04 -13.58
C MET A 9 -5.73 -15.59 -13.14
N PRO A 10 -5.33 -15.22 -11.92
CA PRO A 10 -5.47 -13.85 -11.46
C PRO A 10 -4.68 -12.93 -12.38
N SER A 11 -5.26 -11.80 -12.80
CA SER A 11 -4.60 -10.86 -13.71
C SER A 11 -3.25 -10.44 -13.15
N LEU A 12 -2.25 -10.37 -14.03
CA LEU A 12 -0.91 -9.98 -13.65
C LEU A 12 -0.82 -8.44 -13.56
N VAL A 13 -0.25 -7.94 -12.48
CA VAL A 13 0.03 -6.52 -12.23
C VAL A 13 1.53 -6.39 -12.04
N LYS A 14 2.17 -5.62 -12.94
CA LYS A 14 3.61 -5.39 -12.95
C LYS A 14 3.89 -4.03 -13.58
N ASP A 15 5.06 -3.46 -13.32
CA ASP A 15 5.51 -2.21 -13.95
C ASP A 15 4.48 -1.06 -13.78
N GLY A 16 3.80 -1.01 -12.63
CA GLY A 16 2.79 0.01 -12.33
C GLY A 16 1.44 -0.16 -13.04
N LYS A 17 1.18 -1.29 -13.71
CA LYS A 17 -0.04 -1.51 -14.50
C LYS A 17 -0.52 -2.96 -14.50
N VAL A 18 -1.80 -3.15 -14.82
CA VAL A 18 -2.37 -4.46 -15.13
C VAL A 18 -1.87 -4.88 -16.53
N ALA A 19 -1.24 -6.05 -16.65
CA ALA A 19 -0.62 -6.50 -17.89
C ALA A 19 -1.64 -6.73 -19.02
N ASP A 20 -2.82 -7.25 -18.69
CA ASP A 20 -3.83 -7.63 -19.68
C ASP A 20 -4.58 -6.43 -20.26
N THR A 21 -4.82 -5.40 -19.44
CA THR A 21 -5.68 -4.25 -19.79
C THR A 21 -4.91 -2.94 -19.89
N GLY A 22 -3.66 -2.88 -19.43
CA GLY A 22 -2.86 -1.66 -19.36
C GLY A 22 -3.31 -0.66 -18.29
N VAL A 23 -4.25 -1.04 -17.42
CA VAL A 23 -4.78 -0.17 -16.36
C VAL A 23 -3.67 0.24 -15.40
N VAL A 24 -3.47 1.55 -15.24
CA VAL A 24 -2.43 2.13 -14.37
C VAL A 24 -2.87 2.12 -12.92
N ILE A 25 -2.01 1.65 -12.02
CA ILE A 25 -2.27 1.60 -10.57
C ILE A 25 -2.55 3.01 -10.03
N GLY A 26 -3.59 3.13 -9.20
CA GLY A 26 -4.00 4.41 -8.60
C GLY A 26 -4.91 5.28 -9.49
N SER A 27 -5.14 4.89 -10.76
CA SER A 27 -6.12 5.55 -11.62
C SER A 27 -7.58 5.20 -11.22
N LEU A 28 -8.55 5.90 -11.81
CA LEU A 28 -9.97 5.53 -11.65
C LEU A 28 -10.24 4.12 -12.19
N ALA A 29 -9.69 3.80 -13.36
CA ALA A 29 -9.80 2.46 -13.96
C ALA A 29 -9.18 1.37 -13.07
N TRP A 30 -8.20 1.70 -12.23
CA TRP A 30 -7.65 0.78 -11.24
C TRP A 30 -8.66 0.46 -10.14
N ARG A 31 -9.42 1.46 -9.65
CA ARG A 31 -10.51 1.19 -8.69
C ARG A 31 -11.59 0.32 -9.30
N GLU A 32 -11.98 0.58 -10.55
CA GLU A 32 -12.96 -0.24 -11.28
C GLU A 32 -12.46 -1.68 -11.44
N PHE A 33 -11.17 -1.84 -11.79
CA PHE A 33 -10.52 -3.13 -11.84
C PHE A 33 -10.58 -3.86 -10.49
N LEU A 34 -10.30 -3.18 -9.38
CA LEU A 34 -10.36 -3.77 -8.03
C LEU A 34 -11.79 -4.10 -7.60
N GLU A 35 -12.80 -3.32 -7.99
CA GLU A 35 -14.20 -3.66 -7.70
C GLU A 35 -14.68 -4.86 -8.53
N GLY A 36 -14.23 -4.98 -9.77
CA GLY A 36 -14.59 -6.09 -10.66
C GLY A 36 -13.84 -7.40 -10.39
N ASN A 37 -12.77 -7.39 -9.59
CA ASN A 37 -11.91 -8.55 -9.38
C ASN A 37 -11.77 -8.90 -7.89
N SER A 38 -11.78 -10.21 -7.59
CA SER A 38 -11.54 -10.71 -6.23
C SER A 38 -10.08 -11.05 -5.94
N SER A 39 -9.22 -11.08 -6.95
CA SER A 39 -7.80 -11.39 -6.80
C SER A 39 -6.97 -10.92 -8.01
N PHE A 40 -5.70 -10.60 -7.77
CA PHE A 40 -4.72 -10.31 -8.82
C PHE A 40 -3.32 -10.73 -8.34
N ARG A 41 -2.39 -10.95 -9.28
CA ARG A 41 -1.00 -11.26 -8.98
C ARG A 41 -0.17 -9.99 -9.13
N TYR A 42 0.51 -9.56 -8.07
CA TYR A 42 1.45 -8.46 -8.12
C TYR A 42 2.87 -8.99 -8.27
N GLU A 43 3.65 -8.43 -9.19
CA GLU A 43 5.07 -8.72 -9.37
C GLU A 43 5.89 -7.44 -9.32
N THR A 44 6.93 -7.46 -8.49
CA THR A 44 7.99 -6.45 -8.45
C THR A 44 9.33 -7.12 -8.72
N ALA A 45 10.22 -6.40 -9.40
CA ALA A 45 11.56 -6.88 -9.73
C ALA A 45 12.40 -7.13 -8.47
N ASP A 46 12.21 -6.31 -7.43
CA ASP A 46 13.13 -6.26 -6.28
C ASP A 46 12.78 -7.24 -5.15
N HIS A 47 11.48 -7.55 -4.99
CA HIS A 47 10.98 -8.31 -3.83
C HIS A 47 10.17 -9.57 -4.23
N GLY A 48 10.08 -9.83 -5.54
CA GLY A 48 9.30 -10.92 -6.11
C GLY A 48 7.79 -10.67 -6.05
N GLY A 49 7.00 -11.69 -6.38
CA GLY A 49 5.55 -11.55 -6.50
C GLY A 49 4.74 -12.14 -5.35
N TYR A 50 3.50 -11.69 -5.25
CA TYR A 50 2.48 -12.25 -4.35
C TYR A 50 1.10 -12.23 -5.00
N THR A 51 0.14 -12.93 -4.40
CA THR A 51 -1.27 -12.87 -4.81
C THR A 51 -2.05 -12.00 -3.84
N ALA A 52 -2.64 -10.92 -4.34
CA ALA A 52 -3.61 -10.11 -3.62
C ALA A 52 -4.98 -10.77 -3.73
N THR A 53 -5.73 -10.82 -2.62
CA THR A 53 -7.08 -11.38 -2.61
C THR A 53 -7.97 -10.51 -1.74
N LYS A 54 -9.16 -10.19 -2.28
CA LYS A 54 -10.22 -9.47 -1.59
C LYS A 54 -10.98 -10.43 -0.69
N GLN A 55 -11.13 -10.04 0.57
CA GLN A 55 -11.98 -10.70 1.55
C GLN A 55 -12.90 -9.63 2.14
N ASN A 56 -14.18 -9.69 1.77
CA ASN A 56 -15.15 -8.61 2.01
C ASN A 56 -14.65 -7.29 1.39
N ASP A 57 -14.48 -6.24 2.18
CA ASP A 57 -14.00 -4.93 1.73
C ASP A 57 -12.48 -4.75 1.82
N TYR A 58 -11.79 -5.79 2.31
CA TYR A 58 -10.36 -5.72 2.66
C TYR A 58 -9.53 -6.58 1.72
N TRP A 59 -8.38 -6.05 1.33
CA TRP A 59 -7.40 -6.73 0.52
C TRP A 59 -6.27 -7.29 1.37
N TYR A 60 -5.83 -8.48 1.01
CA TYR A 60 -4.71 -9.14 1.65
C TYR A 60 -3.72 -9.65 0.60
N ALA A 61 -2.45 -9.34 0.82
CA ALA A 61 -1.34 -9.95 0.09
C ALA A 61 -1.02 -11.31 0.69
N SER A 62 -0.78 -12.31 -0.16
CA SER A 62 -0.42 -13.65 0.27
C SER A 62 0.65 -14.29 -0.61
N ARG A 63 1.59 -14.99 0.02
CA ARG A 63 2.68 -15.71 -0.65
C ARG A 63 3.00 -16.98 0.11
N LYS A 64 3.18 -18.08 -0.62
CA LYS A 64 3.67 -19.35 -0.03
C LYS A 64 5.19 -19.40 -0.11
N SER A 65 5.83 -19.78 0.99
CA SER A 65 7.26 -20.08 1.04
C SER A 65 7.52 -21.18 2.07
N GLN A 66 8.42 -22.11 1.77
CA GLN A 66 8.79 -23.22 2.66
C GLN A 66 7.58 -23.98 3.27
N GLY A 67 6.52 -24.18 2.48
CA GLY A 67 5.29 -24.87 2.92
C GLY A 67 4.35 -24.04 3.81
N LYS A 68 4.71 -22.80 4.18
CA LYS A 68 3.88 -21.88 4.97
C LYS A 68 3.27 -20.80 4.08
N LEU A 69 2.03 -20.42 4.38
CA LEU A 69 1.36 -19.28 3.74
C LEU A 69 1.56 -18.03 4.61
N TYR A 70 2.24 -17.03 4.06
CA TYR A 70 2.41 -15.72 4.66
C TYR A 70 1.33 -14.79 4.10
N ARG A 71 0.70 -14.00 4.97
CA ARG A 71 -0.41 -13.11 4.62
C ARG A 71 -0.28 -11.78 5.34
N LYS A 72 -0.55 -10.67 4.63
CA LYS A 72 -0.54 -9.32 5.17
C LYS A 72 -1.76 -8.54 4.68
N TYR A 73 -2.38 -7.75 5.55
CA TYR A 73 -3.41 -6.79 5.17
C TYR A 73 -2.80 -5.62 4.40
N ILE A 74 -3.43 -5.21 3.30
CA ILE A 74 -2.87 -4.19 2.39
C ILE A 74 -3.81 -3.01 2.10
N GLY A 75 -4.98 -2.96 2.75
CA GLY A 75 -5.93 -1.85 2.63
C GLY A 75 -7.29 -2.25 2.06
N THR A 76 -8.15 -1.26 1.89
CA THR A 76 -9.43 -1.34 1.16
C THR A 76 -9.25 -0.99 -0.32
N THR A 77 -10.27 -1.21 -1.16
CA THR A 77 -10.21 -0.82 -2.59
C THR A 77 -9.82 0.64 -2.81
N GLY A 78 -10.27 1.54 -1.93
CA GLY A 78 -10.00 2.98 -2.04
C GLY A 78 -8.56 3.37 -1.72
N GLU A 79 -7.87 2.55 -0.92
CA GLU A 79 -6.53 2.80 -0.38
C GLU A 79 -5.42 2.10 -1.19
N LEU A 80 -5.77 1.06 -1.95
CA LEU A 80 -4.80 0.28 -2.73
C LEU A 80 -4.14 1.13 -3.82
N ASN A 81 -2.86 1.43 -3.60
CA ASN A 81 -1.98 2.14 -4.52
C ASN A 81 -0.60 1.45 -4.56
N ILE A 82 0.30 1.94 -5.43
CA ILE A 82 1.62 1.31 -5.63
C ILE A 82 2.42 1.20 -4.33
N ASN A 83 2.37 2.21 -3.46
CA ASN A 83 3.09 2.20 -2.18
C ASN A 83 2.58 1.09 -1.25
N GLN A 84 1.27 0.87 -1.19
CA GLN A 84 0.69 -0.24 -0.41
C GLN A 84 1.12 -1.60 -0.97
N LEU A 85 1.16 -1.73 -2.30
CA LEU A 85 1.52 -2.97 -2.96
C LEU A 85 3.00 -3.33 -2.75
N ASP A 86 3.90 -2.34 -2.85
CA ASP A 86 5.33 -2.52 -2.60
C ASP A 86 5.64 -2.77 -1.13
N THR A 87 5.02 -2.00 -0.22
CA THR A 87 5.15 -2.21 1.24
C THR A 87 4.70 -3.62 1.65
N ALA A 88 3.71 -4.19 0.94
CA ALA A 88 3.29 -5.56 1.15
C ALA A 88 4.32 -6.58 0.65
N ALA A 89 4.93 -6.34 -0.52
CA ALA A 89 5.97 -7.19 -1.08
C ALA A 89 7.19 -7.27 -0.14
N ILE A 90 7.67 -6.11 0.33
CA ILE A 90 8.80 -6.00 1.27
C ILE A 90 8.50 -6.79 2.55
N ALA A 91 7.36 -6.54 3.17
CA ALA A 91 7.03 -7.19 4.43
C ALA A 91 6.83 -8.71 4.29
N LEU A 92 6.33 -9.19 3.15
CA LEU A 92 6.26 -10.63 2.90
C LEU A 92 7.66 -11.25 2.80
N VAL A 93 8.62 -10.57 2.17
CA VAL A 93 10.02 -11.02 2.13
C VAL A 93 10.62 -11.06 3.53
N GLU A 94 10.42 -10.03 4.34
CA GLU A 94 10.88 -9.98 5.73
C GLU A 94 10.29 -11.13 6.56
N MET A 95 8.99 -11.37 6.46
CA MET A 95 8.32 -12.48 7.18
C MET A 95 8.85 -13.85 6.76
N ILE A 96 9.24 -14.01 5.49
CA ILE A 96 9.83 -15.25 4.98
C ILE A 96 11.28 -15.39 5.48
N GLY A 97 12.06 -14.30 5.46
CA GLY A 97 13.45 -14.29 5.93
C GLY A 97 13.59 -14.49 7.44
N GLN A 98 12.58 -14.11 8.22
CA GLN A 98 12.53 -14.26 9.68
C GLN A 98 12.05 -15.64 10.16
N SER A 99 12.04 -16.69 9.33
CA SER A 99 11.70 -18.04 9.78
C SER A 99 12.94 -18.78 10.35
N PRO A 100 13.17 -18.83 11.68
CA PRO A 100 13.97 -19.89 12.26
C PRO A 100 13.13 -21.16 12.36
N VAL A 101 13.81 -22.29 12.26
CA VAL A 101 13.27 -23.62 12.52
C VAL A 101 12.73 -23.71 13.96
N LYS A 102 11.54 -24.32 14.10
CA LYS A 102 10.93 -24.99 15.28
C LYS A 102 10.10 -24.23 16.35
N GLU A 103 8.90 -24.81 16.51
CA GLU A 103 8.14 -25.12 17.73
C GLU A 103 7.13 -24.10 18.33
N LYS A 104 6.09 -24.71 18.92
CA LYS A 104 4.79 -24.24 19.43
C LYS A 104 4.92 -23.11 20.47
N PRO A 105 3.91 -22.23 20.65
CA PRO A 105 4.12 -20.84 21.03
C PRO A 105 4.45 -20.70 22.52
N ALA A 106 5.60 -20.09 22.79
CA ALA A 106 5.89 -19.44 24.05
C ALA A 106 6.45 -18.05 23.69
N SER A 107 5.64 -17.04 23.99
CA SER A 107 6.01 -15.65 24.30
C SER A 107 6.92 -14.87 23.33
N LEU A 108 6.39 -13.74 22.88
CA LEU A 108 7.05 -12.64 22.15
C LEU A 108 8.50 -12.33 22.61
N PRO A 109 9.30 -11.74 21.73
CA PRO A 109 9.72 -10.37 21.99
C PRO A 109 9.36 -9.46 20.81
N ALA A 110 8.35 -8.62 21.01
CA ALA A 110 7.94 -7.57 20.08
C ALA A 110 8.56 -6.23 20.51
N GLU A 111 9.88 -6.17 20.61
CA GLU A 111 10.56 -4.96 21.10
C GLU A 111 11.50 -4.29 20.08
N GLY A 112 11.72 -4.87 18.90
CA GLY A 112 12.64 -4.28 17.91
C GLY A 112 12.02 -3.23 16.97
N ASN A 113 10.75 -3.38 16.58
CA ASN A 113 10.17 -2.62 15.47
C ASN A 113 9.28 -1.45 15.92
N ASN A 114 8.90 -1.39 17.20
CA ASN A 114 7.96 -0.38 17.68
C ASN A 114 8.63 1.00 17.85
N GLU A 115 9.90 1.03 18.27
CA GLU A 115 10.61 2.29 18.52
C GLU A 115 10.96 3.04 17.22
N GLU A 116 11.37 2.33 16.17
CA GLU A 116 11.66 2.94 14.86
C GLU A 116 10.39 3.47 14.19
N LEU A 117 9.29 2.71 14.28
CA LEU A 117 7.98 3.15 13.82
C LEU A 117 7.49 4.37 14.59
N GLN A 118 7.69 4.42 15.91
CA GLN A 118 7.37 5.60 16.72
C GLN A 118 8.20 6.83 16.32
N LYS A 119 9.51 6.68 16.09
CA LYS A 119 10.36 7.77 15.59
C LYS A 119 9.90 8.28 14.23
N LYS A 120 9.48 7.38 13.34
CA LYS A 120 8.99 7.75 12.01
C LYS A 120 7.62 8.43 12.06
N VAL A 121 6.72 7.97 12.93
CA VAL A 121 5.42 8.61 13.18
C VAL A 121 5.62 10.01 13.76
N GLU A 122 6.52 10.17 14.72
CA GLU A 122 6.86 11.46 15.30
C GLU A 122 7.41 12.42 14.24
N TYR A 123 8.39 11.97 13.45
CA TYR A 123 8.96 12.76 12.37
C TYR A 123 7.91 13.20 11.34
N LEU A 124 7.07 12.27 10.89
CA LEU A 124 6.02 12.59 9.91
C LEU A 124 4.97 13.55 10.49
N THR A 125 4.68 13.44 11.79
CA THR A 125 3.75 14.36 12.47
C THR A 125 4.31 15.78 12.49
N GLN A 126 5.60 15.93 12.81
CA GLN A 126 6.28 17.22 12.79
C GLN A 126 6.33 17.83 11.38
N GLU A 127 6.59 17.02 10.36
CA GLU A 127 6.64 17.49 8.97
C GLU A 127 5.26 17.94 8.47
N VAL A 128 4.18 17.25 8.85
CA VAL A 128 2.81 17.66 8.53
C VAL A 128 2.47 19.02 9.16
N GLU A 129 2.81 19.23 10.43
CA GLU A 129 2.57 20.53 11.10
C GLU A 129 3.39 21.66 10.48
N ARG A 130 4.63 21.38 10.08
CA ARG A 130 5.48 22.33 9.35
C ARG A 130 4.86 22.73 8.00
N LEU A 131 4.43 21.74 7.22
CA LEU A 131 3.80 21.98 5.92
C LEU A 131 2.48 22.74 6.05
N LYS A 132 1.68 22.41 7.06
CA LYS A 132 0.44 23.11 7.38
C LYS A 132 0.69 24.58 7.73
N SER A 133 1.73 24.86 8.52
CA SER A 133 2.13 26.24 8.86
C SER A 133 2.57 27.02 7.62
N GLY A 134 3.40 26.41 6.76
CA GLY A 134 3.83 27.05 5.50
C GLY A 134 2.65 27.32 4.54
N LEU A 135 1.64 26.46 4.53
CA LEU A 135 0.43 26.67 3.73
C LEU A 135 -0.38 27.87 4.25
N GLN A 136 -0.51 28.03 5.57
CA GLN A 136 -1.16 29.20 6.17
C GLN A 136 -0.43 30.51 5.85
N GLU A 137 0.90 30.51 5.88
CA GLU A 137 1.70 31.69 5.52
C GLU A 137 1.48 32.10 4.05
N ILE A 138 1.41 31.13 3.13
CA ILE A 138 1.10 31.40 1.72
C ILE A 138 -0.31 31.99 1.57
N GLU A 139 -1.30 31.52 2.33
CA GLU A 139 -2.65 32.07 2.30
C GLU A 139 -2.70 33.51 2.81
N GLN A 140 -1.96 33.83 3.87
CA GLN A 140 -1.83 35.20 4.38
C GLN A 140 -1.16 36.12 3.36
N LEU A 141 -0.04 35.71 2.77
CA LEU A 141 0.64 36.48 1.73
C LEU A 141 -0.25 36.72 0.50
N LYS A 142 -1.09 35.74 0.13
CA LYS A 142 -2.09 35.91 -0.93
C LYS A 142 -3.14 36.96 -0.57
N ALA A 143 -3.61 36.99 0.68
CA ALA A 143 -4.57 37.98 1.14
C ALA A 143 -3.96 39.39 1.14
N GLU A 144 -2.73 39.56 1.64
CA GLU A 144 -2.01 40.84 1.61
C GLU A 144 -1.77 41.34 0.19
N LEU A 145 -1.36 40.47 -0.73
CA LEU A 145 -1.21 40.82 -2.15
C LEU A 145 -2.54 41.25 -2.77
N ALA A 146 -3.66 40.64 -2.39
CA ALA A 146 -4.98 41.04 -2.87
C ALA A 146 -5.36 42.45 -2.38
N GLU A 147 -5.09 42.77 -1.10
CA GLU A 147 -5.32 44.11 -0.56
C GLU A 147 -4.43 45.18 -1.22
N LEU A 148 -3.14 44.89 -1.38
CA LEU A 148 -2.20 45.82 -2.04
C LEU A 148 -2.59 46.08 -3.49
N ARG A 149 -3.02 45.05 -4.22
CA ARG A 149 -3.57 45.20 -5.58
C ARG A 149 -4.83 46.04 -5.61
N GLY A 150 -5.74 45.88 -4.64
CA GLY A 150 -6.94 46.70 -4.51
C GLY A 150 -6.62 48.18 -4.25
N LYS A 151 -5.61 48.46 -3.41
CA LYS A 151 -5.15 49.83 -3.11
C LYS A 151 -4.43 50.50 -4.28
N LEU A 152 -3.79 49.74 -5.17
CA LEU A 152 -3.09 50.28 -6.34
C LEU A 152 -4.04 50.55 -7.53
N ALA A 153 -5.25 49.94 -7.52
CA ALA A 153 -6.26 50.10 -8.55
C ALA A 153 -7.32 51.19 -8.24
N ALA A 154 -7.25 51.81 -7.06
CA ALA A 154 -8.08 52.93 -6.60
C ALA A 154 -7.31 54.24 -6.72
#